data_AF-A0A2T3NWI8-F1
#
_entry.id   AF-A0A2T3NWI8-F1
#
_cell.length_a   1.000
_cell.length_b   1.000
_cell.length_c   1.000
_cell.angle_alpha   90.00
_cell.angle_beta   90.00
_cell.angle_gamma   90.00
#
_symmetry.space_group_name_H-M   'P 1'
#
loop_
_entity.id
_entity.type
_entity.pdbx_description
1 polymer ?
#
loop_
_entity_poly.entity_id
_entity_poly.type
_entity_poly.pdbx_seq_one_letter_code
_entity_poly.pdbx_strand_id
1 'polypeptide(L)'
;MHTEGSWLYRLSLIDFQPLFMSLAPTSVGMLLFALNRKKMWLAKLSLAGMVLAVIFLVLFQYLDYKYLESCLMQGEGYNPFHNTCIKLSE
;
A
#
# COMPACT_ATOMS: atom_id res chain seq x y z
N MET A 1 -11.22 22.37 -17.90
CA MET A 1 -11.77 21.01 -18.02
C MET A 1 -10.63 19.99 -17.87
N HIS A 2 -10.25 19.61 -16.64
CA HIS A 2 -9.32 18.50 -16.38
C HIS A 2 -9.31 18.13 -14.88
N THR A 3 -10.46 17.83 -14.29
CA THR A 3 -10.57 17.58 -12.83
C THR A 3 -11.44 16.38 -12.45
N GLU A 4 -11.93 15.58 -13.40
CA GLU A 4 -12.86 14.47 -13.11
C GLU A 4 -12.17 13.10 -13.01
N GLY A 5 -11.07 12.87 -13.73
CA GLY A 5 -10.28 11.63 -13.58
C GLY A 5 -9.63 11.50 -12.19
N SER A 6 -9.51 12.63 -11.49
CA SER A 6 -8.80 12.86 -10.24
C SER A 6 -9.33 12.08 -9.03
N TRP A 7 -10.65 11.90 -9.00
CA TRP A 7 -11.37 11.43 -7.83
C TRP A 7 -11.59 9.92 -7.86
N LEU A 8 -11.73 9.34 -9.06
CA LEU A 8 -11.96 7.91 -9.25
C LEU A 8 -10.77 7.06 -8.78
N TYR A 9 -9.53 7.53 -8.97
CA TYR A 9 -8.35 6.81 -8.49
C TYR A 9 -8.14 6.91 -6.98
N ARG A 10 -8.52 8.04 -6.34
CA ARG A 10 -8.39 8.21 -4.89
C ARG A 10 -9.37 7.33 -4.12
N LEU A 11 -10.61 7.22 -4.60
CA LEU A 11 -11.62 6.30 -4.04
C LEU A 11 -11.15 4.85 -4.16
N SER A 12 -10.66 4.44 -5.34
CA SER A 12 -10.16 3.06 -5.51
C SER A 12 -9.02 2.70 -4.55
N LEU A 13 -7.98 3.53 -4.41
CA LEU A 13 -6.81 3.17 -3.61
C LEU A 13 -7.11 2.99 -2.11
N ILE A 14 -7.98 3.83 -1.54
CA ILE A 14 -8.37 3.76 -0.11
C ILE A 14 -9.25 2.53 0.15
N ASP A 15 -10.17 2.20 -0.76
CA ASP A 15 -11.00 0.99 -0.66
C ASP A 15 -10.19 -0.31 -0.81
N PHE A 16 -9.07 -0.28 -1.55
CA PHE A 16 -8.17 -1.43 -1.70
C PHE A 16 -7.14 -1.55 -0.56
N GLN A 17 -6.94 -0.52 0.27
CA GLN A 17 -6.02 -0.53 1.41
C GLN A 17 -6.25 -1.69 2.41
N PRO A 18 -7.49 -2.01 2.85
CA PRO A 18 -7.73 -3.18 3.69
C PRO A 18 -7.43 -4.51 2.97
N LEU A 19 -7.64 -4.57 1.65
CA LEU A 19 -7.28 -5.75 0.85
C LEU A 19 -5.76 -5.95 0.82
N PHE A 20 -4.98 -4.89 0.62
CA PHE A 20 -3.51 -4.97 0.68
C PHE A 20 -2.99 -5.31 2.08
N MET A 21 -3.61 -4.81 3.14
CA MET A 21 -3.29 -5.21 4.52
C MET A 21 -3.60 -6.69 4.79
N SER A 22 -4.65 -7.24 4.17
CA SER A 22 -5.00 -8.67 4.30
C SER A 22 -4.09 -9.61 3.50
N LEU A 23 -3.34 -9.09 2.51
CA LEU A 23 -2.41 -9.88 1.69
C LEU A 23 -1.27 -10.47 2.51
N ALA A 24 -0.80 -9.75 3.53
CA ALA A 24 0.27 -10.23 4.41
C ALA A 24 -0.14 -11.48 5.21
N PRO A 25 -1.22 -11.48 6.04
CA PRO A 25 -1.63 -12.67 6.79
C PRO A 25 -2.09 -13.82 5.88
N THR A 26 -2.72 -13.53 4.74
CA THR A 26 -3.12 -14.57 3.78
C THR A 26 -1.91 -15.23 3.11
N SER A 27 -0.86 -14.47 2.77
CA SER A 27 0.38 -15.03 2.20
C SER A 27 1.12 -15.93 3.20
N VAL A 28 1.15 -15.56 4.48
CA VAL A 28 1.72 -16.36 5.57
C VAL A 28 0.92 -17.65 5.76
N GLY A 29 -0.42 -17.57 5.73
CA GLY A 29 -1.29 -18.74 5.79
C GLY A 29 -1.06 -19.72 4.63
N MET A 30 -0.93 -19.21 3.41
CA MET A 30 -0.61 -20.02 2.23
C MET A 30 0.78 -20.67 2.32
N LEU A 31 1.79 -19.96 2.83
CA LEU A 31 3.13 -20.50 3.03
C LEU A 31 3.12 -21.66 4.04
N LEU A 32 2.47 -21.48 5.19
CA LEU A 32 2.32 -22.53 6.20
C LEU A 32 1.57 -23.76 5.65
N PHE A 33 0.51 -23.54 4.87
CA PHE A 33 -0.23 -24.62 4.21
C PHE A 33 0.62 -25.35 3.15
N ALA A 34 1.40 -24.61 2.36
CA ALA A 34 2.29 -25.18 1.34
C ALA A 34 3.42 -26.01 1.96
N LEU A 35 4.00 -25.55 3.07
CA LEU A 35 4.99 -26.28 3.86
C LEU A 35 4.40 -27.58 4.44
N ASN A 36 3.17 -27.52 4.97
CA ASN A 36 2.48 -28.70 5.49
C ASN A 36 2.20 -29.75 4.40
N ARG A 37 1.94 -29.32 3.16
CA ARG A 37 1.69 -30.21 2.00
C ARG A 37 2.97 -30.66 1.28
N LYS A 38 4.17 -30.23 1.70
CA LYS A 38 5.48 -30.50 1.04
C LYS A 38 5.50 -30.22 -0.48
N LYS A 39 4.66 -29.31 -0.98
CA LYS A 39 4.60 -28.97 -2.41
C LYS A 39 5.57 -27.82 -2.70
N MET A 40 6.81 -28.18 -3.04
CA MET A 40 7.90 -27.23 -3.33
C MET A 40 7.57 -26.18 -4.41
N TRP A 41 6.69 -26.49 -5.37
CA TRP A 41 6.29 -25.53 -6.42
C TRP A 41 5.43 -24.39 -5.87
N LEU A 42 4.52 -24.68 -4.93
CA LEU A 42 3.74 -23.65 -4.24
C LEU A 42 4.62 -22.77 -3.35
N ALA A 43 5.65 -23.33 -2.73
CA ALA A 43 6.62 -22.56 -1.94
C ALA A 43 7.38 -21.55 -2.79
N LYS A 44 7.81 -21.92 -4.01
CA LYS A 44 8.47 -20.98 -4.94
C LYS A 44 7.56 -19.84 -5.37
N LEU A 45 6.29 -20.15 -5.67
CA LEU A 45 5.31 -19.14 -6.08
C LEU A 45 4.94 -18.21 -4.92
N SER A 46 4.81 -18.75 -3.71
CA SER A 46 4.65 -18.00 -2.47
C SER A 46 5.82 -17.06 -2.20
N LEU A 47 7.07 -17.54 -2.37
CA LEU A 47 8.27 -16.72 -2.19
C LEU A 47 8.30 -15.54 -3.17
N ALA A 48 7.98 -15.78 -4.44
CA ALA A 48 7.87 -14.73 -5.45
C ALA A 48 6.79 -13.70 -5.09
N GLY A 49 5.63 -14.17 -4.60
CA GLY A 49 4.56 -13.30 -4.11
C GLY A 49 4.99 -12.44 -2.91
N MET A 50 5.75 -12.99 -1.97
CA MET A 50 6.28 -12.24 -0.82
C MET A 50 7.27 -11.16 -1.26
N VAL A 51 8.18 -11.47 -2.19
CA VAL A 51 9.13 -10.47 -2.72
C VAL A 51 8.38 -9.34 -3.43
N LEU A 52 7.38 -9.66 -4.25
CA LEU A 52 6.52 -8.66 -4.88
C LEU A 52 5.78 -7.80 -3.85
N ALA A 53 5.21 -8.41 -2.82
CA ALA A 53 4.51 -7.67 -1.75
C ALA A 53 5.45 -6.69 -1.03
N VAL A 54 6.69 -7.08 -0.74
CA VAL A 54 7.70 -6.19 -0.15
C VAL A 54 8.01 -5.01 -1.09
N ILE A 55 8.20 -5.27 -2.39
CA ILE A 55 8.45 -4.20 -3.38
C ILE A 55 7.27 -3.21 -3.41
N PHE A 56 6.03 -3.72 -3.42
CA PHE A 56 4.85 -2.86 -3.37
C PHE A 56 4.78 -2.04 -2.09
N LEU A 57 5.05 -2.64 -0.93
CA LEU A 57 5.08 -1.91 0.35
C LEU A 57 6.10 -0.77 0.32
N VAL A 58 7.30 -1.01 -0.20
CA VAL A 58 8.34 0.02 -0.33
C VAL A 58 7.90 1.14 -1.28
N LEU A 59 7.31 0.81 -2.43
CA LEU A 59 6.80 1.80 -3.38
C LEU A 59 5.69 2.67 -2.79
N PHE A 60 4.72 2.05 -2.11
CA PHE A 60 3.64 2.78 -1.44
C PHE A 60 4.20 3.69 -0.35
N GLN A 61 5.12 3.18 0.48
CA GLN A 61 5.74 3.96 1.54
C GLN A 61 6.56 5.14 0.98
N TYR A 62 7.23 4.96 -0.15
CA TYR A 62 7.97 6.03 -0.82
C TYR A 62 7.04 7.11 -1.37
N LEU A 63 5.92 6.73 -2.00
CA LEU A 63 4.90 7.66 -2.49
C LEU A 63 4.29 8.47 -1.34
N ASP A 64 3.97 7.79 -0.23
CA ASP A 64 3.46 8.43 0.98
C ASP A 64 4.47 9.44 1.56
N TYR A 65 5.74 9.05 1.65
CA TYR A 65 6.82 9.95 2.08
C TYR A 65 6.98 11.17 1.17
N LYS A 66 6.91 10.98 -0.15
CA LYS A 66 6.99 12.09 -1.11
C LYS A 66 5.80 13.05 -0.99
N TYR A 67 4.62 12.52 -0.68
CA TYR A 67 3.43 13.33 -0.47
C TYR A 67 3.52 14.12 0.85
N LEU A 68 3.98 13.48 1.93
CA LEU A 68 4.34 14.14 3.20
C LEU A 68 5.34 15.29 2.96
N GLU A 69 6.45 15.03 2.26
CA GLU A 69 7.48 16.02 1.94
C GLU A 69 6.86 17.21 1.17
N SER A 70 5.99 16.94 0.21
CA SER A 70 5.30 17.97 -0.56
C SER A 70 4.36 18.83 0.29
N CYS A 71 3.60 18.22 1.23
CA CYS A 71 2.76 18.96 2.16
C CYS A 71 3.60 19.84 3.11
N LEU A 72 4.69 19.31 3.66
CA LEU A 72 5.59 20.04 4.56
C LEU A 72 6.27 21.22 3.86
N MET A 73 6.69 21.06 2.60
CA MET A 73 7.26 22.15 1.81
C MET A 73 6.25 23.27 1.51
N GLN A 74 4.94 22.98 1.58
CA GLN A 74 3.85 23.96 1.47
C GLN A 74 3.47 24.58 2.82
N GLY A 75 4.14 24.19 3.92
CA GLY A 75 3.80 24.64 5.27
C GLY A 75 2.54 23.97 5.84
N GLU A 76 2.07 22.90 5.21
CA GLU A 76 0.87 22.16 5.61
C GLU A 76 1.26 20.87 6.38
N GLY A 77 0.46 20.49 7.37
CA GLY A 77 0.59 19.20 8.06
C GLY A 77 0.06 18.06 7.19
N TYR A 78 0.55 16.84 7.40
CA TYR A 78 0.07 15.67 6.65
C TYR A 78 -0.87 14.81 7.49
N ASN A 79 -2.04 14.45 6.95
CA ASN A 79 -2.92 13.45 7.55
C ASN A 79 -2.71 12.08 6.86
N PRO A 80 -2.07 11.11 7.54
CA PRO A 80 -1.83 9.77 6.97
C PRO A 80 -3.10 8.93 6.82
N PHE A 81 -4.21 9.29 7.48
CA PHE A 81 -5.46 8.54 7.36
C PHE A 81 -6.31 8.95 6.16
N HIS A 82 -6.08 10.14 5.61
CA HIS A 82 -6.87 10.66 4.49
C HIS A 82 -5.99 11.01 3.28
N ASN A 83 -4.66 10.80 3.36
CA ASN A 83 -3.67 11.28 2.39
C ASN A 83 -3.96 12.73 1.94
N THR A 84 -4.23 13.60 2.90
CA THR A 84 -4.51 15.02 2.66
C THR A 84 -3.49 15.89 3.38
N CYS A 85 -3.09 16.97 2.70
CA CYS A 85 -2.41 18.07 3.36
C CYS A 85 -3.46 18.89 4.13
N ILE A 86 -3.21 19.13 5.41
CA ILE A 86 -4.02 19.95 6.29
C ILE A 86 -3.27 21.25 6.50
N LYS A 87 -3.87 22.39 6.15
CA LYS A 87 -3.31 23.68 6.54
C LYS A 87 -3.25 23.75 8.06
N LEU A 88 -2.04 23.89 8.62
CA LEU A 88 -1.90 24.40 9.98
C LEU A 88 -2.33 25.87 9.92
N SER A 89 -3.62 26.13 10.06
CA SER A 89 -4.11 27.49 10.24
C SER A 89 -3.69 27.93 11.64
N GLU A 90 -2.95 29.05 11.69
CA GLU A 90 -2.65 29.83 12.89
C GLU A 90 -3.94 30.29 13.59
#